data_AF-S8DR89-F1
#
_entry.id   AF-S8DR89-F1
#
_cell.length_a   1.000
_cell.length_b   1.000
_cell.length_c   1.000
_cell.angle_alpha   90.00
_cell.angle_beta   90.00
_cell.angle_gamma   90.00
#
_symmetry.space_group_name_H-M   'P 1'
#
loop_
_entity.id
_entity.type
_entity.pdbx_description
1 polymer ?
#
loop_
_entity_poly.entity_id
_entity_poly.type
_entity_poly.pdbx_seq_one_letter_code
_entity_poly.pdbx_strand_id
1 'polypeptide(L)'
;DMDDTLYPLTSGINIACRNNIQEYMLHHLGIEQDRVPAMCLELYKQYGTTMAGLKALGYQFDSDEFHAYVHGRLPYHLLPSDPDLRNLLRSMPQKKMIFTNSDKAHVAQVLTRLGLEDCFDGVICFETLNPPTVSVGQPQLQDKNKTNGEQILCKPSVEAFEAAIRIADVDPNKTMFFDDSIRNIENGKAAGLHTVIVGRSTLVPGADHALNSIHNIKEAIPEIWEENEEEHVEHTIQSSAVETVVLA
;
A
#
# COMPACT_ATOMS: atom_id res chain seq x y z
N ASP A 1 -3.60 1.62 2.00
CA ASP A 1 -3.19 2.07 0.67
C ASP A 1 -3.32 3.57 0.57
N MET A 2 -2.81 4.15 -0.52
CA MET A 2 -2.90 5.56 -0.84
C MET A 2 -3.93 5.82 -1.94
N ASP A 3 -3.68 5.29 -3.14
CA ASP A 3 -4.46 5.59 -4.33
C ASP A 3 -5.86 4.98 -4.21
N ASP A 4 -6.89 5.74 -4.60
CA ASP A 4 -8.32 5.39 -4.51
C ASP A 4 -8.81 5.02 -3.08
N THR A 5 -7.95 5.16 -2.06
CA THR A 5 -8.21 4.87 -0.64
C THR A 5 -8.20 6.12 0.22
N LEU A 6 -7.12 6.92 0.20
CA LEU A 6 -7.04 8.20 0.92
C LEU A 6 -7.80 9.32 0.21
N TYR A 7 -8.11 9.11 -1.06
CA TYR A 7 -8.95 9.98 -1.87
C TYR A 7 -9.84 9.08 -2.73
N PRO A 8 -11.05 9.52 -3.14
CA PRO A 8 -11.99 8.64 -3.81
C PRO A 8 -11.60 8.34 -5.26
N LEU A 9 -11.99 7.16 -5.76
CA LEU A 9 -11.90 6.75 -7.16
C LEU A 9 -12.47 7.80 -8.15
N THR A 10 -13.48 8.54 -7.70
CA THR A 10 -14.13 9.60 -8.51
C THR A 10 -13.24 10.81 -8.77
N SER A 11 -12.07 10.92 -8.11
CA SER A 11 -11.04 11.93 -8.39
C SER A 11 -10.49 11.83 -9.82
N GLY A 12 -10.54 10.64 -10.43
CA GLY A 12 -10.07 10.39 -11.78
C GLY A 12 -8.54 10.31 -11.94
N ILE A 13 -7.78 10.33 -10.84
CA ILE A 13 -6.32 10.18 -10.88
C ILE A 13 -5.93 8.83 -11.51
N ASN A 14 -6.65 7.76 -11.17
CA ASN A 14 -6.46 6.43 -11.74
C ASN A 14 -6.67 6.39 -13.28
N ILE A 15 -7.65 7.14 -13.80
CA ILE A 15 -7.91 7.25 -15.24
C ILE A 15 -6.75 7.96 -15.92
N ALA A 16 -6.28 9.08 -15.34
CA ALA A 16 -5.13 9.81 -15.86
C ALA A 16 -3.85 8.94 -15.82
N CYS A 17 -3.62 8.21 -14.72
CA CYS A 17 -2.50 7.29 -14.58
C CYS A 17 -2.53 6.21 -15.67
N ARG A 18 -3.68 5.55 -15.84
CA ARG A 18 -3.87 4.54 -16.90
C ARG A 18 -3.60 5.12 -18.29
N ASN A 19 -4.09 6.33 -18.59
CA ASN A 19 -3.84 6.97 -19.88
C ASN A 19 -2.34 7.23 -20.08
N ASN A 20 -1.64 7.72 -19.06
CA ASN A 20 -0.19 7.95 -19.13
C ASN A 20 0.60 6.64 -19.34
N ILE A 21 0.18 5.54 -18.70
CA ILE A 21 0.77 4.20 -18.92
C ILE A 21 0.56 3.75 -20.38
N GLN A 22 -0.66 3.89 -20.90
CA GLN A 22 -0.98 3.52 -22.29
C GLN A 22 -0.17 4.33 -23.30
N GLU A 23 -0.04 5.64 -23.09
CA GLU A 23 0.82 6.51 -23.89
C GLU A 23 2.28 6.07 -23.84
N TYR A 24 2.79 5.71 -22.66
CA TYR A 24 4.16 5.21 -22.52
C TYR A 24 4.38 3.93 -23.32
N MET A 25 3.45 2.97 -23.19
CA MET A 25 3.49 1.71 -23.93
C MET A 25 3.48 1.93 -25.45
N LEU A 26 2.66 2.86 -25.93
CA LEU A 26 2.57 3.19 -27.35
C LEU A 26 3.84 3.89 -27.87
N HIS A 27 4.27 4.96 -27.20
CA HIS A 27 5.28 5.87 -27.73
C HIS A 27 6.72 5.51 -27.35
N HIS A 28 6.92 4.91 -26.18
CA HIS A 28 8.27 4.57 -25.68
C HIS A 28 8.60 3.09 -25.88
N LEU A 29 7.62 2.20 -25.77
CA LEU A 29 7.82 0.76 -25.96
C LEU A 29 7.44 0.26 -27.36
N GLY A 30 6.82 1.12 -28.19
CA GLY A 30 6.43 0.78 -29.56
C GLY A 30 5.37 -0.31 -29.65
N ILE A 31 4.56 -0.49 -28.60
CA ILE A 31 3.48 -1.48 -28.57
C ILE A 31 2.33 -0.98 -29.44
N GLU A 32 1.81 -1.86 -30.30
CA GLU A 32 0.71 -1.53 -31.21
C GLU A 32 -0.51 -0.97 -30.46
N GLN A 33 -1.06 0.15 -30.96
CA GLN A 33 -2.15 0.90 -30.34
C GLN A 33 -3.35 0.03 -29.96
N ASP A 34 -3.75 -0.89 -30.85
CA ASP A 34 -4.91 -1.75 -30.62
C ASP A 34 -4.70 -2.79 -29.51
N ARG A 35 -3.44 -3.09 -29.16
CA ARG A 35 -3.08 -4.05 -28.11
C ARG A 35 -2.93 -3.41 -26.74
N VAL A 36 -2.59 -2.13 -26.69
CA VAL A 36 -2.22 -1.43 -25.45
C VAL A 36 -3.30 -1.52 -24.35
N PRO A 37 -4.60 -1.25 -24.61
CA PRO A 37 -5.61 -1.29 -23.55
C PRO A 37 -5.82 -2.68 -22.96
N ALA A 38 -5.87 -3.71 -23.82
CA ALA A 38 -6.05 -5.09 -23.38
C ALA A 38 -4.84 -5.59 -22.59
N MET A 39 -3.63 -5.28 -23.06
CA MET A 39 -2.38 -5.64 -22.41
C MET A 39 -2.23 -4.96 -21.05
N CYS A 40 -2.60 -3.68 -20.91
CA CYS A 40 -2.60 -3.00 -19.60
C CYS A 40 -3.43 -3.76 -18.57
N LEU A 41 -4.65 -4.15 -18.95
CA LEU A 41 -5.59 -4.84 -18.07
C LEU A 41 -5.09 -6.24 -17.70
N GLU A 42 -4.60 -7.00 -18.68
CA GLU A 42 -4.04 -8.33 -18.47
C GLU A 42 -2.84 -8.28 -17.52
N LEU A 43 -1.89 -7.38 -17.78
CA LEU A 43 -0.70 -7.22 -16.94
C LEU A 43 -1.06 -6.79 -15.52
N TYR A 44 -1.98 -5.84 -15.36
CA TYR A 44 -2.48 -5.45 -14.04
C TYR A 44 -3.11 -6.63 -13.29
N LYS A 45 -3.96 -7.41 -13.97
CA LYS A 45 -4.63 -8.58 -13.39
C LYS A 45 -3.65 -9.69 -13.02
N GLN A 46 -2.57 -9.87 -13.76
CA GLN A 46 -1.63 -10.95 -13.50
C GLN A 46 -0.52 -10.55 -12.53
N TYR A 47 0.03 -9.33 -12.65
CA TYR A 47 1.25 -8.89 -11.96
C TYR A 47 1.00 -7.82 -10.91
N GLY A 48 -0.22 -7.32 -10.75
CA GLY A 48 -0.57 -6.28 -9.78
C GLY A 48 -0.35 -4.86 -10.29
N THR A 49 0.64 -4.63 -11.13
CA THR A 49 0.82 -3.37 -11.88
C THR A 49 1.16 -3.65 -13.34
N THR A 50 0.84 -2.72 -14.24
CA THR A 50 1.25 -2.82 -15.65
C THR A 50 2.77 -2.81 -15.78
N MET A 51 3.48 -2.00 -14.99
CA MET A 51 4.95 -1.94 -14.98
C MET A 51 5.58 -3.28 -14.60
N ALA A 52 5.10 -3.93 -13.53
CA ALA A 52 5.57 -5.25 -13.13
C ALA A 52 5.40 -6.28 -14.24
N GLY A 53 4.25 -6.26 -14.92
CA GLY A 53 4.01 -7.13 -16.08
C GLY A 53 4.94 -6.84 -17.26
N LEU A 54 5.18 -5.57 -17.58
CA LEU A 54 6.09 -5.19 -18.66
C LEU A 54 7.52 -5.67 -18.37
N LYS A 55 8.04 -5.45 -17.15
CA LYS A 55 9.37 -5.92 -16.74
C LYS A 55 9.47 -7.45 -16.76
N ALA A 56 8.44 -8.16 -16.28
CA ALA A 56 8.38 -9.61 -16.30
C ALA A 56 8.37 -10.19 -17.73
N LEU A 57 7.73 -9.50 -18.69
CA LEU A 57 7.76 -9.84 -20.10
C LEU A 57 9.09 -9.52 -20.80
N GLY A 58 10.04 -8.88 -20.10
CA GLY A 58 11.38 -8.59 -20.58
C GLY A 58 11.55 -7.22 -21.22
N TYR A 59 10.56 -6.33 -21.16
CA TYR A 59 10.72 -4.94 -21.61
C TYR A 59 11.77 -4.24 -20.74
N GLN A 60 12.75 -3.60 -21.40
CA GLN A 60 13.83 -2.88 -20.75
C GLN A 60 13.54 -1.38 -20.81
N PHE A 61 13.37 -0.78 -19.63
CA PHE A 61 13.26 0.67 -19.45
C PHE A 61 13.65 1.00 -18.01
N ASP A 62 14.04 2.24 -17.76
CA ASP A 62 14.34 2.71 -16.41
C ASP A 62 13.03 2.94 -15.63
N SER A 63 12.98 2.43 -14.40
CA SER A 63 11.77 2.50 -13.56
C SER A 63 11.48 3.92 -13.09
N ASP A 64 12.51 4.73 -12.84
CA ASP A 64 12.36 6.11 -12.41
C ASP A 64 11.88 6.98 -13.58
N GLU A 65 12.39 6.75 -14.80
CA GLU A 65 11.88 7.40 -16.02
C GLU A 65 10.41 7.03 -16.29
N PHE A 66 10.03 5.76 -16.10
CA PHE A 66 8.65 5.33 -16.22
C PHE A 66 7.74 6.04 -15.21
N HIS A 67 8.11 6.08 -13.93
CA HIS A 67 7.34 6.78 -12.91
C HIS A 67 7.29 8.29 -13.14
N ALA A 68 8.39 8.93 -13.53
CA ALA A 68 8.41 10.34 -13.88
C ALA A 68 7.45 10.64 -15.04
N TYR A 69 7.39 9.77 -16.05
CA TYR A 69 6.44 9.92 -17.15
C TYR A 69 4.99 9.69 -16.74
N VAL A 70 4.73 8.64 -15.94
CA VAL A 70 3.37 8.22 -15.58
C VAL A 70 2.80 9.09 -14.46
N HIS A 71 3.51 9.19 -13.33
CA HIS A 71 3.05 9.91 -12.15
C HIS A 71 3.41 11.40 -12.19
N GLY A 72 4.51 11.79 -12.83
CA GLY A 72 4.90 13.21 -12.94
C GLY A 72 3.95 14.06 -13.79
N ARG A 73 3.12 13.43 -14.62
CA ARG A 73 2.11 14.10 -15.47
C ARG A 73 0.68 14.01 -14.91
N LEU A 74 0.49 13.54 -13.68
CA LEU A 74 -0.84 13.42 -13.09
C LEU A 74 -1.46 14.78 -12.76
N PRO A 75 -2.80 14.92 -12.89
CA PRO A 75 -3.51 16.16 -12.60
C PRO A 75 -3.74 16.34 -11.09
N TYR A 76 -2.67 16.49 -10.30
CA TYR A 76 -2.72 16.62 -8.83
C TYR A 76 -3.60 17.77 -8.32
N HIS A 77 -3.89 18.76 -9.15
CA HIS A 77 -4.81 19.84 -8.81
C HIS A 77 -6.25 19.35 -8.53
N LEU A 78 -6.62 18.16 -9.03
CA LEU A 78 -7.90 17.50 -8.75
C LEU A 78 -7.99 16.92 -7.34
N LEU A 79 -6.87 16.84 -6.62
CA LEU A 79 -6.84 16.47 -5.21
C LEU A 79 -6.87 17.76 -4.36
N PRO A 80 -8.02 18.14 -3.79
CA PRO A 80 -8.09 19.22 -2.81
C PRO A 80 -7.53 18.75 -1.46
N SER A 81 -7.14 19.69 -0.60
CA SER A 81 -6.81 19.37 0.79
C SER A 81 -8.04 18.80 1.50
N ASP A 82 -7.81 17.88 2.43
CA ASP A 82 -8.84 17.20 3.20
C ASP A 82 -8.59 17.35 4.71
N PRO A 83 -8.99 18.48 5.31
CA PRO A 83 -8.82 18.72 6.74
C PRO A 83 -9.57 17.73 7.63
N ASP A 84 -10.69 17.18 7.14
CA ASP A 84 -11.50 16.23 7.89
C ASP A 84 -10.79 14.88 8.00
N LEU A 85 -10.26 14.38 6.88
CA LEU A 85 -9.41 13.19 6.88
C LEU A 85 -8.16 13.40 7.73
N ARG A 86 -7.53 14.58 7.62
CA ARG A 86 -6.35 14.91 8.42
C ARG A 86 -6.64 14.83 9.92
N ASN A 87 -7.73 15.45 10.36
CA ASN A 87 -8.14 15.44 11.77
C ASN A 87 -8.47 14.01 12.23
N LEU A 88 -9.15 13.23 11.38
CA LEU A 88 -9.47 11.83 11.65
C LEU A 88 -8.20 11.00 11.86
N LEU A 89 -7.25 11.03 10.92
CA LEU A 89 -5.99 10.28 10.99
C LEU A 89 -5.14 10.69 12.19
N ARG A 90 -5.08 12.00 12.51
CA ARG A 90 -4.36 12.51 13.69
C ARG A 90 -4.99 12.10 15.01
N SER A 91 -6.29 11.82 15.03
CA SER A 91 -6.97 11.36 16.24
C SER A 91 -6.74 9.88 16.54
N MET A 92 -6.26 9.08 15.58
CA MET A 92 -5.99 7.65 15.78
C MET A 92 -4.69 7.48 16.60
N PRO A 93 -4.70 6.74 17.72
CA PRO A 93 -3.50 6.54 18.54
C PRO A 93 -2.48 5.56 17.94
N GLN A 94 -2.89 4.67 17.03
CA GLN A 94 -2.04 3.62 16.46
C GLN A 94 -1.00 4.20 15.50
N LYS A 95 0.13 3.51 15.34
CA LYS A 95 1.10 3.77 14.27
C LYS A 95 0.43 3.62 12.91
N LYS A 96 0.65 4.57 12.00
CA LYS A 96 0.04 4.62 10.66
C LYS A 96 1.13 4.55 9.61
N MET A 97 1.00 3.65 8.64
CA MET A 97 1.94 3.52 7.53
C MET A 97 1.21 3.51 6.20
N ILE A 98 1.83 4.10 5.18
CA ILE A 98 1.38 3.95 3.79
C ILE A 98 2.02 2.70 3.22
N PHE A 99 1.22 1.83 2.61
CA PHE A 99 1.70 0.72 1.80
C PHE A 99 1.07 0.79 0.41
N THR A 100 1.87 1.20 -0.58
CA THR A 100 1.42 1.51 -1.96
C THR A 100 2.35 0.88 -2.99
N ASN A 101 1.80 0.59 -4.18
CA ASN A 101 2.58 0.16 -5.35
C ASN A 101 3.22 1.35 -6.10
N SER A 102 2.85 2.58 -5.74
CA SER A 102 3.35 3.80 -6.37
C SER A 102 4.75 4.18 -5.88
N ASP A 103 5.40 5.11 -6.57
CA ASP A 103 6.74 5.61 -6.23
C ASP A 103 6.70 6.73 -5.19
N LYS A 104 7.87 7.03 -4.62
CA LYS A 104 8.02 8.01 -3.55
C LYS A 104 7.65 9.43 -3.98
N ALA A 105 7.91 9.81 -5.24
CA ALA A 105 7.56 11.15 -5.71
C ALA A 105 6.04 11.31 -5.84
N HIS A 106 5.33 10.27 -6.31
CA HIS A 106 3.87 10.26 -6.31
C HIS A 106 3.29 10.38 -4.89
N VAL A 107 3.81 9.60 -3.94
CA VAL A 107 3.39 9.66 -2.53
C VAL A 107 3.53 11.07 -1.97
N ALA A 108 4.70 11.70 -2.19
CA ALA A 108 4.94 13.05 -1.71
C ALA A 108 3.95 14.08 -2.28
N GLN A 109 3.62 13.97 -3.58
CA GLN A 109 2.63 14.84 -4.22
C GLN A 109 1.24 14.63 -3.60
N VAL A 110 0.76 13.39 -3.49
CA VAL A 110 -0.57 13.09 -2.94
C VAL A 110 -0.70 13.60 -1.49
N LEU A 111 0.28 13.29 -0.62
CA LEU A 111 0.22 13.73 0.77
C LEU A 111 0.25 15.25 0.90
N THR A 112 1.06 15.94 0.09
CA THR A 112 1.10 17.41 0.08
C THR A 112 -0.23 18.01 -0.37
N ARG A 113 -0.86 17.43 -1.40
CA ARG A 113 -2.14 17.93 -1.93
C ARG A 113 -3.29 17.74 -0.94
N LEU A 114 -3.32 16.60 -0.25
CA LEU A 114 -4.34 16.30 0.75
C LEU A 114 -4.07 17.01 2.09
N GLY A 115 -2.83 17.40 2.37
CA GLY A 115 -2.42 17.99 3.65
C GLY A 115 -2.20 16.94 4.75
N LEU A 116 -1.62 15.79 4.38
CA LEU A 116 -1.46 14.61 5.23
C LEU A 116 0.01 14.25 5.49
N GLU A 117 0.95 15.17 5.23
CA GLU A 117 2.39 14.92 5.31
C GLU A 117 2.85 14.47 6.71
N ASP A 118 2.13 14.88 7.75
CA ASP A 118 2.43 14.58 9.15
C ASP A 118 1.49 13.54 9.79
N CYS A 119 0.69 12.83 8.98
CA CYS A 119 -0.28 11.84 9.47
C CYS A 119 0.26 10.40 9.53
N PHE A 120 1.41 10.12 8.92
CA PHE A 120 1.95 8.76 8.78
C PHE A 120 3.39 8.67 9.32
N ASP A 121 3.68 7.57 10.01
CA ASP A 121 4.99 7.26 10.60
C ASP A 121 5.98 6.70 9.58
N GLY A 122 5.50 6.26 8.41
CA GLY A 122 6.36 5.76 7.35
C GLY A 122 5.62 5.39 6.08
N VAL A 123 6.40 5.16 5.02
CA VAL A 123 5.93 4.82 3.69
C VAL A 123 6.68 3.57 3.21
N ILE A 124 5.94 2.57 2.75
CA ILE A 124 6.42 1.41 2.03
C ILE A 124 5.87 1.54 0.61
N CYS A 125 6.75 1.97 -0.29
CA CYS A 125 6.45 2.26 -1.70
C CYS A 125 7.30 1.40 -2.63
N PHE A 126 7.21 1.64 -3.94
CA PHE A 126 7.97 0.92 -4.97
C PHE A 126 9.46 0.79 -4.61
N GLU A 127 10.15 1.89 -4.30
CA GLU A 127 11.59 1.94 -4.01
C GLU A 127 11.93 1.23 -2.69
N THR A 128 10.98 1.14 -1.76
CA THR A 128 11.18 0.42 -0.49
C THR A 128 11.22 -1.09 -0.75
N LEU A 129 10.36 -1.59 -1.64
CA LEU A 129 10.28 -3.01 -1.99
C LEU A 129 11.27 -3.42 -3.08
N ASN A 130 11.68 -2.49 -3.93
CA ASN A 130 12.53 -2.71 -5.10
C ASN A 130 13.75 -1.78 -5.06
N PRO A 131 14.63 -1.91 -4.05
CA PRO A 131 15.82 -1.06 -3.95
C PRO A 131 16.73 -1.29 -5.16
N PRO A 132 17.46 -0.25 -5.63
CA PRO A 132 18.42 -0.40 -6.72
C PRO A 132 19.40 -1.52 -6.41
N THR A 133 19.61 -2.42 -7.37
CA THR A 133 20.61 -3.47 -7.23
C THR A 133 21.99 -2.83 -7.30
N VAL A 134 22.62 -2.61 -6.14
CA VAL A 134 24.03 -2.25 -6.10
C VAL A 134 24.80 -3.46 -6.64
N SER A 135 25.29 -3.35 -7.87
CA SER A 135 26.07 -4.38 -8.54
C SER A 135 27.44 -4.56 -7.87
N VAL A 136 27.47 -5.14 -6.67
CA VAL A 136 28.72 -5.55 -6.02
C VAL A 136 29.03 -6.99 -6.43
N GLY A 137 29.64 -7.12 -7.62
CA GLY A 137 30.66 -8.13 -7.91
C GLY A 137 30.41 -9.61 -7.60
N GLN A 138 29.17 -10.11 -7.58
CA GLN A 138 28.92 -11.56 -7.50
C GLN A 138 28.57 -12.13 -8.88
N PRO A 139 29.22 -13.22 -9.31
CA PRO A 139 28.87 -13.87 -10.57
C PRO A 139 27.49 -14.50 -10.43
N GLN A 140 26.53 -13.95 -11.16
CA GLN A 140 25.20 -14.55 -11.27
C GLN A 140 25.34 -15.89 -11.99
N LEU A 141 25.12 -16.99 -11.26
CA LEU A 141 24.79 -18.28 -11.85
C LEU A 141 23.48 -18.10 -12.60
N GLN A 142 23.57 -17.88 -13.91
CA GLN A 142 22.42 -17.77 -14.79
C GLN A 142 21.74 -19.13 -14.90
N ASP A 143 20.63 -19.29 -14.17
CA ASP A 143 19.67 -20.36 -14.43
C ASP A 143 19.00 -20.09 -15.79
N LYS A 144 19.39 -20.86 -16.81
CA LYS A 144 18.92 -20.76 -18.20
C LYS A 144 17.41 -21.02 -18.41
N ASN A 145 16.66 -21.24 -17.33
CA ASN A 145 15.22 -21.53 -17.35
C ASN A 145 14.35 -20.45 -16.70
N LYS A 146 14.91 -19.33 -16.21
CA LYS A 146 14.11 -18.17 -15.78
C LYS A 146 13.92 -17.22 -16.95
N THR A 147 12.67 -16.81 -17.19
CA THR A 147 12.36 -15.70 -18.09
C THR A 147 13.20 -14.49 -17.69
N ASN A 148 13.97 -13.93 -18.64
CA ASN A 148 14.96 -12.84 -18.46
C ASN A 148 14.37 -11.49 -17.97
N GLY A 149 13.15 -11.45 -17.46
CA GLY A 149 12.50 -10.23 -16.97
C GLY A 149 12.89 -9.90 -15.52
N GLU A 150 13.05 -8.62 -15.23
CA GLU A 150 13.19 -8.12 -13.86
C GLU A 150 11.87 -8.33 -13.11
N GLN A 151 11.90 -9.00 -11.96
CA GLN A 151 10.71 -9.24 -11.16
C GLN A 151 10.50 -8.09 -10.17
N ILE A 152 9.44 -7.31 -10.38
CA ILE A 152 9.03 -6.25 -9.45
C ILE A 152 8.17 -6.87 -8.34
N LEU A 153 8.57 -6.64 -7.09
CA LEU A 153 7.79 -6.97 -5.91
C LEU A 153 6.74 -5.87 -5.66
N CYS A 154 5.46 -6.22 -5.71
CA CYS A 154 4.35 -5.31 -5.48
C CYS A 154 3.07 -6.05 -5.06
N LYS A 155 2.09 -5.33 -4.50
CA LYS A 155 0.76 -5.88 -4.23
C LYS A 155 0.11 -6.32 -5.55
N PRO A 156 -0.66 -7.43 -5.58
CA PRO A 156 -1.18 -8.18 -4.43
C PRO A 156 -0.31 -9.38 -4.02
N SER A 157 0.94 -9.51 -4.46
CA SER A 157 1.74 -10.70 -4.11
C SER A 157 1.89 -10.87 -2.59
N VAL A 158 1.78 -12.10 -2.10
CA VAL A 158 1.94 -12.42 -0.66
C VAL A 158 3.32 -11.99 -0.19
N GLU A 159 4.34 -12.18 -1.02
CA GLU A 159 5.72 -11.78 -0.76
C GLU A 159 5.84 -10.26 -0.53
N ALA A 160 5.05 -9.43 -1.21
CA ALA A 160 5.04 -7.99 -0.98
C ALA A 160 4.42 -7.65 0.39
N PHE A 161 3.39 -8.37 0.82
CA PHE A 161 2.82 -8.22 2.16
C PHE A 161 3.79 -8.68 3.24
N GLU A 162 4.44 -9.83 3.08
CA GLU A 162 5.46 -10.33 4.01
C GLU A 162 6.66 -9.36 4.12
N ALA A 163 7.09 -8.79 3.00
CA ALA A 163 8.11 -7.74 2.99
C ALA A 163 7.62 -6.50 3.75
N ALA A 164 6.40 -6.03 3.48
CA ALA A 164 5.85 -4.86 4.14
C ALA A 164 5.70 -5.03 5.67
N ILE A 165 5.19 -6.19 6.12
CA ILE A 165 5.05 -6.52 7.55
C ILE A 165 6.43 -6.48 8.24
N ARG A 166 7.44 -7.10 7.63
CA ARG A 166 8.81 -7.12 8.15
C ARG A 166 9.46 -5.74 8.17
N ILE A 167 9.25 -4.92 7.14
CA ILE A 167 9.79 -3.56 7.05
C ILE A 167 9.10 -2.63 8.07
N ALA A 168 7.79 -2.80 8.26
CA ALA A 168 7.00 -2.03 9.21
C ALA A 168 7.30 -2.40 10.67
N ASP A 169 7.87 -3.59 10.90
CA ASP A 169 8.11 -4.20 12.21
C ASP A 169 6.82 -4.28 13.05
N VAL A 170 5.82 -5.00 12.51
CA VAL A 170 4.49 -5.13 13.12
C VAL A 170 4.06 -6.59 13.24
N ASP A 171 3.23 -6.89 14.23
CA ASP A 171 2.50 -8.17 14.30
C ASP A 171 1.32 -8.11 13.33
N PRO A 172 1.25 -8.98 12.30
CA PRO A 172 0.16 -8.94 11.33
C PRO A 172 -1.22 -9.15 12.00
N ASN A 173 -1.30 -9.96 13.06
CA ASN A 173 -2.58 -10.23 13.74
C ASN A 173 -3.11 -9.03 14.56
N LYS A 174 -2.25 -8.02 14.79
CA LYS A 174 -2.61 -6.77 15.47
C LYS A 174 -2.57 -5.57 14.51
N THR A 175 -2.53 -5.82 13.20
CA THR A 175 -2.38 -4.78 12.18
C THR A 175 -3.58 -4.75 11.24
N MET A 176 -4.14 -3.55 11.05
CA MET A 176 -5.21 -3.33 10.08
C MET A 176 -4.66 -2.86 8.73
N PHE A 177 -5.25 -3.34 7.64
CA PHE A 177 -4.91 -2.99 6.26
C PHE A 177 -6.13 -2.46 5.50
N PHE A 178 -6.08 -1.19 5.12
CA PHE A 178 -7.12 -0.49 4.38
C PHE A 178 -6.72 -0.38 2.91
N ASP A 179 -7.53 -0.86 1.97
CA ASP A 179 -7.20 -0.85 0.53
C ASP A 179 -8.51 -0.91 -0.29
N ASP A 180 -8.54 -0.36 -1.49
CA ASP A 180 -9.71 -0.38 -2.38
C ASP A 180 -9.73 -1.62 -3.31
N SER A 181 -8.59 -2.29 -3.46
CA SER A 181 -8.44 -3.46 -4.32
C SER A 181 -8.79 -4.75 -3.60
N ILE A 182 -9.83 -5.43 -4.08
CA ILE A 182 -10.28 -6.74 -3.58
C ILE A 182 -9.11 -7.75 -3.55
N ARG A 183 -8.26 -7.75 -4.57
CA ARG A 183 -7.10 -8.67 -4.65
C ARG A 183 -6.07 -8.37 -3.58
N ASN A 184 -5.85 -7.10 -3.26
CA ASN A 184 -4.94 -6.70 -2.18
C ASN A 184 -5.54 -7.11 -0.84
N ILE A 185 -6.84 -6.92 -0.64
CA ILE A 185 -7.56 -7.33 0.58
C ILE A 185 -7.47 -8.85 0.81
N GLU A 186 -7.73 -9.67 -0.21
CA GLU A 186 -7.60 -11.13 -0.10
C GLU A 186 -6.20 -11.57 0.32
N ASN A 187 -5.15 -10.98 -0.28
CA ASN A 187 -3.76 -11.35 0.02
C ASN A 187 -3.26 -10.75 1.34
N GLY A 188 -3.73 -9.56 1.72
CA GLY A 188 -3.50 -9.00 3.04
C GLY A 188 -4.08 -9.89 4.14
N LYS A 189 -5.30 -10.41 3.92
CA LYS A 189 -5.93 -11.36 4.84
C LYS A 189 -5.15 -12.67 4.93
N ALA A 190 -4.68 -13.19 3.78
CA ALA A 190 -3.83 -14.39 3.74
C ALA A 190 -2.49 -14.19 4.46
N ALA A 191 -1.96 -12.97 4.49
CA ALA A 191 -0.77 -12.58 5.24
C ALA A 191 -1.03 -12.37 6.76
N GLY A 192 -2.27 -12.59 7.23
CA GLY A 192 -2.65 -12.49 8.65
C GLY A 192 -3.15 -11.11 9.08
N LEU A 193 -3.25 -10.14 8.17
CA LEU A 193 -3.75 -8.79 8.49
C LEU A 193 -5.26 -8.80 8.71
N HIS A 194 -5.72 -7.90 9.57
CA HIS A 194 -7.13 -7.55 9.63
C HIS A 194 -7.43 -6.55 8.50
N THR A 195 -8.42 -6.81 7.65
CA THR A 195 -8.53 -6.07 6.38
C THR A 195 -9.82 -5.30 6.24
N VAL A 196 -9.72 -4.13 5.61
CA VAL A 196 -10.82 -3.18 5.45
C VAL A 196 -10.88 -2.74 3.98
N ILE A 197 -11.94 -3.16 3.27
CA ILE A 197 -12.18 -2.70 1.90
C ILE A 197 -12.72 -1.26 1.93
N VAL A 198 -12.07 -0.36 1.21
CA VAL A 198 -12.46 1.07 1.12
C VAL A 198 -13.11 1.37 -0.24
N GLY A 199 -14.04 2.32 -0.28
CA GLY A 199 -14.77 2.71 -1.48
C GLY A 199 -16.04 1.89 -1.76
N ARG A 200 -16.46 1.03 -0.82
CA ARG A 200 -17.61 0.10 -0.99
C ARG A 200 -18.34 -0.14 0.33
N SER A 201 -19.67 -0.31 0.27
CA SER A 201 -20.52 -0.60 1.45
C SER A 201 -20.66 -2.09 1.74
N THR A 202 -20.21 -2.96 0.83
CA THR A 202 -20.39 -4.40 0.94
C THR A 202 -19.06 -5.09 1.16
N LEU A 203 -19.04 -6.09 2.04
CA LEU A 203 -17.91 -6.98 2.22
C LEU A 203 -17.58 -7.70 0.90
N VAL A 204 -16.29 -7.96 0.73
CA VAL A 204 -15.71 -8.73 -0.37
C VAL A 204 -14.89 -9.88 0.24
N PRO A 205 -14.55 -10.92 -0.53
CA PRO A 205 -13.69 -11.98 -0.01
C PRO A 205 -12.41 -11.41 0.60
N GLY A 206 -12.02 -11.93 1.77
CA GLY A 206 -10.89 -11.44 2.55
C GLY A 206 -11.21 -10.30 3.52
N ALA A 207 -12.17 -9.41 3.20
CA ALA A 207 -12.47 -8.22 4.01
C ALA A 207 -13.14 -8.55 5.36
N ASP A 208 -12.64 -7.96 6.44
CA ASP A 208 -13.28 -7.99 7.76
C ASP A 208 -14.28 -6.84 7.94
N HIS A 209 -13.99 -5.67 7.38
CA HIS A 209 -14.89 -4.51 7.33
C HIS A 209 -14.97 -3.92 5.93
N ALA A 210 -16.05 -3.18 5.65
CA ALA A 210 -16.25 -2.43 4.41
C ALA A 210 -16.63 -0.98 4.72
N LEU A 211 -15.94 -0.03 4.08
CA LEU A 211 -16.17 1.40 4.22
C LEU A 211 -16.46 2.02 2.86
N ASN A 212 -17.57 2.77 2.76
CA ASN A 212 -17.82 3.59 1.57
C ASN A 212 -16.75 4.67 1.37
N SER A 213 -16.24 5.21 2.45
CA SER A 213 -15.13 6.17 2.47
C SER A 213 -14.24 5.91 3.68
N ILE A 214 -12.95 6.20 3.54
CA ILE A 214 -12.00 6.21 4.66
C ILE A 214 -12.46 7.14 5.81
N HIS A 215 -13.32 8.12 5.53
CA HIS A 215 -13.92 8.99 6.54
C HIS A 215 -14.84 8.26 7.53
N ASN A 216 -15.34 7.08 7.14
CA ASN A 216 -16.27 6.30 7.96
C ASN A 216 -15.58 5.39 8.99
N ILE A 217 -14.24 5.42 9.12
CA ILE A 217 -13.51 4.51 10.03
C ILE A 217 -14.07 4.59 11.45
N LYS A 218 -14.30 5.80 11.98
CA LYS A 218 -14.74 5.97 13.38
C LYS A 218 -16.13 5.40 13.66
N GLU A 219 -17.01 5.42 12.67
CA GLU A 219 -18.35 4.83 12.79
C GLU A 219 -18.30 3.30 12.68
N ALA A 220 -17.48 2.79 11.76
CA ALA A 220 -17.45 1.37 11.45
C ALA A 220 -16.53 0.54 12.35
N ILE A 221 -15.53 1.18 12.94
CA ILE A 221 -14.45 0.57 13.73
C ILE A 221 -14.12 1.51 14.91
N PRO A 222 -15.07 1.78 15.82
CA PRO A 222 -14.86 2.67 16.97
C PRO A 222 -13.75 2.19 17.91
N GLU A 223 -13.48 0.88 17.95
CA GLU A 223 -12.46 0.23 18.79
C GLU A 223 -11.04 0.74 18.52
N ILE A 224 -10.78 1.38 17.37
CA ILE A 224 -9.51 2.07 17.10
C ILE A 224 -9.25 3.20 18.12
N TRP A 225 -10.30 3.81 18.69
CA TRP A 225 -10.19 4.88 19.68
C TRP A 225 -10.46 4.43 21.11
N GLU A 226 -10.82 3.17 21.32
CA GLU A 226 -11.04 2.62 22.65
C GLU A 226 -9.69 2.17 23.22
N GLU A 227 -9.34 2.67 24.40
CA GLU A 227 -8.15 2.18 25.10
C GLU A 227 -8.43 0.75 25.57
N ASN A 228 -7.58 -0.21 25.19
CA ASN A 228 -7.62 -1.54 25.77
C ASN A 228 -7.21 -1.42 27.26
N GLU A 229 -8.21 -1.38 28.15
CA GLU A 229 -8.01 -1.39 29.61
C GLU A 229 -7.22 -2.64 30.09
N GLU A 230 -7.10 -3.68 29.24
CA GLU A 230 -6.46 -4.95 29.58
C GLU A 230 -4.93 -4.85 29.81
N GLU A 231 -4.21 -3.91 29.17
CA GLU A 231 -2.77 -3.74 29.42
C GLU A 231 -2.46 -3.08 30.79
N HIS A 232 -3.43 -2.41 31.41
CA HIS A 232 -3.25 -1.80 32.72
C HIS A 232 -3.43 -2.78 33.90
N VAL A 233 -4.06 -3.94 33.67
CA VAL A 233 -4.32 -4.92 34.73
C VAL A 233 -3.08 -5.76 35.05
N GLU A 234 -2.27 -6.14 34.05
CA GLU A 234 -1.05 -6.94 34.27
C GLU A 234 0.02 -6.18 35.07
N HIS A 235 0.15 -4.86 34.86
CA HIS A 235 1.11 -4.04 35.59
C HIS A 235 0.68 -3.74 37.04
N THR A 236 -0.62 -3.79 37.35
CA THR A 236 -1.13 -3.49 38.71
C THR A 236 -1.02 -4.70 39.64
N ILE A 237 -1.17 -5.92 39.12
CA ILE A 237 -1.15 -7.15 39.93
C ILE A 237 0.28 -7.49 40.43
N GLN A 238 1.34 -7.09 39.71
CA GLN A 238 2.71 -7.34 40.17
C GLN A 238 3.17 -6.45 41.33
N SER A 239 2.44 -5.38 41.67
CA SER A 239 2.90 -4.37 42.64
C SER A 239 2.45 -4.59 44.10
N SER A 240 1.57 -5.55 44.41
CA SER A 240 0.95 -5.62 45.75
C SER A 240 1.32 -6.80 46.65
N ALA A 241 2.37 -7.57 46.34
CA ALA A 241 2.84 -8.64 47.22
C ALA A 241 4.02 -8.17 48.11
N VAL A 242 3.71 -7.54 49.24
CA VAL A 242 4.64 -7.43 50.38
C VAL A 242 3.99 -8.12 51.57
N GLU A 243 4.33 -9.39 51.76
CA GLU A 243 4.03 -10.13 52.99
C GLU A 243 4.83 -9.53 54.16
N THR A 244 4.12 -8.99 55.16
CA THR A 244 4.71 -8.68 56.47
C THR A 244 4.39 -9.82 57.42
N VAL A 245 5.40 -10.64 57.72
CA VAL A 245 5.36 -11.69 58.74
C VAL A 245 5.46 -11.05 60.12
N VAL A 246 4.44 -11.25 60.96
CA VAL A 246 4.49 -10.94 62.39
C VAL A 246 4.97 -12.19 63.13
N LEU A 247 6.04 -12.09 63.90
CA LEU A 247 6.40 -13.10 64.90
C LEU A 247 6.69 -12.44 66.26
N ALA A 248 6.24 -13.18 67.28
CA ALA A 248 6.03 -12.87 68.69
C ALA A 248 7.25 -12.38 69.49
#